data_AF-A0A3B8LUX6-F1
#
_entry.id   AF-A0A3B8LUX6-F1
#
_cell.length_a   1.000
_cell.length_b   1.000
_cell.length_c   1.000
_cell.angle_alpha   90.00
_cell.angle_beta   90.00
_cell.angle_gamma   90.00
#
_symmetry.space_group_name_H-M   'P 1'
#
loop_
_entity.id
_entity.type
_entity.pdbx_description
1 polymer ?
#
loop_
_entity_poly.entity_id
_entity_poly.type
_entity_poly.pdbx_seq_one_letter_code
_entity_poly.pdbx_strand_id
1 'polypeptide(L)'
;MFHPTRHCTWFLLCCCLLVTCYLQDTLLFAASTTAPTSRNVSATKTSPDRTKMRRRAVRRGFAWIKKYIEKHWKVLSTDGLCVLAELAVNDDIELKKQVITFGQQIAKRLITIFLEEDGIEDKDDLLEAIEVLGYADVLQYDTSKLLAKVKKELVTYNTAKKLLGVSLSELPTLSGEPLYDLLIDTYTLERASAHLSLNLRRSVTLHHVLRLLRQRTYLSFDQDKDPDKENAEDSAYLATHVVFVMNNYGQLRLPPSALPKVYPYVRRNFHVGLQNKDVELLAEFLDVLRTVGFDETNDKMVAQGTAFLLRTQKQDGSWGDWEQEKDPYDALHYTWCGVLGLRGRGFLKGTKFGHYIKRTLHKLQSPTTRRAAKR
;
A
#
# COMPACT_ATOMS: atom_id res chain seq x y z
N MET A 1 -15.36 10.98 27.71
CA MET A 1 -15.04 9.67 27.10
C MET A 1 -15.71 9.65 25.73
N PHE A 2 -14.94 9.98 24.69
CA PHE A 2 -15.39 9.89 23.31
C PHE A 2 -14.69 8.67 22.72
N HIS A 3 -15.40 7.58 22.49
CA HIS A 3 -14.94 6.52 21.60
C HIS A 3 -15.28 6.94 20.17
N PRO A 4 -14.30 7.28 19.32
CA PRO A 4 -14.55 7.25 17.89
C PRO A 4 -14.61 5.78 17.49
N THR A 5 -15.70 5.38 16.84
CA THR A 5 -15.82 4.10 16.15
C THR A 5 -14.68 3.98 15.15
N ARG A 6 -13.67 3.19 15.49
CA ARG A 6 -12.51 2.87 14.66
C ARG A 6 -12.83 1.63 13.85
N HIS A 7 -12.90 1.79 12.53
CA HIS A 7 -12.43 0.86 11.50
C HIS A 7 -12.48 1.62 10.19
N CYS A 8 -11.48 1.39 9.33
CA CYS A 8 -11.53 1.69 7.90
C CYS A 8 -12.87 1.21 7.33
N THR A 9 -13.85 2.11 7.25
CA THR A 9 -15.22 1.83 6.78
C THR A 9 -15.65 2.84 5.72
N TRP A 10 -14.71 3.58 5.11
CA TRP A 10 -15.04 4.75 4.30
C TRP A 10 -14.37 4.84 2.93
N PHE A 11 -13.70 3.78 2.45
CA PHE A 11 -13.23 3.75 1.07
C PHE A 11 -14.35 3.80 0.02
N LEU A 12 -15.62 3.61 0.42
CA LEU A 12 -16.79 3.54 -0.46
C LEU A 12 -17.65 4.82 -0.53
N LEU A 13 -17.27 5.92 0.12
CA LEU A 13 -18.13 7.13 0.12
C LEU A 13 -17.57 8.38 -0.56
N CYS A 14 -16.36 8.31 -1.13
CA CYS A 14 -15.82 9.40 -1.95
C CYS A 14 -16.17 9.33 -3.45
N CYS A 15 -16.66 8.19 -3.97
CA CYS A 15 -16.96 8.09 -5.40
C CYS A 15 -18.30 8.73 -5.85
N CYS A 16 -19.23 9.03 -4.94
CA CYS A 16 -20.57 9.52 -5.33
C CYS A 16 -20.73 11.06 -5.45
N LEU A 17 -19.71 11.89 -5.20
CA LEU A 17 -19.88 13.36 -5.18
C LEU A 17 -19.20 14.14 -6.32
N LEU A 18 -18.52 13.49 -7.26
CA LEU A 18 -17.76 14.19 -8.32
C LEU A 18 -18.47 14.29 -9.70
N VAL A 19 -19.70 13.76 -9.84
CA VAL A 19 -20.33 13.60 -11.18
C VAL A 19 -21.15 14.81 -11.68
N THR A 20 -21.41 15.86 -10.90
CA THR A 20 -22.29 16.96 -11.39
C THR A 20 -21.61 18.15 -12.07
N CYS A 21 -20.27 18.22 -12.18
CA CYS A 21 -19.61 19.45 -12.68
C CYS A 21 -18.83 19.36 -14.02
N TYR A 22 -18.72 18.21 -14.70
CA TYR A 22 -17.75 18.07 -15.82
C TYR A 22 -18.34 17.64 -17.17
N LEU A 23 -19.41 18.31 -17.61
CA LEU A 23 -19.99 18.10 -18.96
C LEU A 23 -19.75 19.24 -19.98
N GLN A 24 -18.86 20.21 -19.73
CA GLN A 24 -18.66 21.34 -20.66
C GLN A 24 -17.32 21.44 -21.40
N ASP A 25 -16.27 20.70 -21.02
CA ASP A 25 -14.92 20.94 -21.60
C ASP A 25 -14.45 19.89 -22.64
N THR A 26 -15.30 18.95 -23.06
CA THR A 26 -14.91 17.85 -23.95
C THR A 26 -14.78 18.22 -25.44
N LEU A 27 -14.94 19.49 -25.83
CA LEU A 27 -15.02 19.88 -27.25
C LEU A 27 -13.78 20.57 -27.84
N LEU A 28 -12.66 20.73 -27.12
CA LEU A 28 -11.49 21.48 -27.63
C LEU A 28 -10.22 20.67 -27.91
N PHE A 29 -10.22 19.34 -27.76
CA PHE A 29 -9.00 18.53 -27.98
C PHE A 29 -9.03 17.57 -29.19
N ALA A 30 -10.04 17.68 -30.06
CA ALA A 30 -10.15 16.86 -31.26
C ALA A 30 -9.62 17.56 -32.52
N ALA A 31 -8.34 17.97 -32.54
CA ALA A 31 -7.65 18.34 -33.79
C ALA A 31 -6.12 18.37 -33.63
N SER A 32 -5.44 17.22 -33.75
CA SER A 32 -4.09 17.10 -34.32
C SER A 32 -3.62 15.65 -34.25
N THR A 33 -4.02 14.85 -35.24
CA THR A 33 -3.48 13.52 -35.50
C THR A 33 -2.52 13.60 -36.69
N THR A 34 -1.25 13.84 -36.42
CA THR A 34 -0.17 13.44 -37.33
C THR A 34 0.77 12.50 -36.58
N ALA A 35 0.88 11.28 -37.11
CA ALA A 35 1.71 10.22 -36.54
C ALA A 35 3.20 10.56 -36.66
N PRO A 36 4.01 10.48 -35.58
CA PRO A 36 5.45 10.62 -35.72
C PRO A 36 6.06 9.27 -36.10
N THR A 37 6.82 9.31 -37.19
CA THR A 37 7.69 8.24 -37.66
C THR A 37 8.70 7.80 -36.59
N SER A 38 8.95 6.50 -36.57
CA SER A 38 9.84 5.81 -35.64
C SER A 38 11.27 6.36 -35.71
N ARG A 39 11.63 7.24 -34.77
CA ARG A 39 13.04 7.50 -34.42
C ARG A 39 13.39 6.71 -33.17
N ASN A 40 14.45 5.90 -33.31
CA ASN A 40 15.14 5.22 -32.22
C ASN A 40 15.38 6.18 -31.04
N VAL A 41 14.59 6.01 -29.98
CA VAL A 41 14.87 6.63 -28.69
C VAL A 41 15.99 5.80 -28.06
N SER A 42 17.23 6.24 -28.26
CA SER A 42 18.35 5.71 -27.46
C SER A 42 18.02 5.94 -25.99
N ALA A 43 18.22 4.93 -25.16
CA ALA A 43 18.10 5.01 -23.71
C ALA A 43 18.98 6.15 -23.17
N THR A 44 18.38 7.33 -23.01
CA THR A 44 19.02 8.45 -22.33
C THR A 44 19.00 8.12 -20.85
N LYS A 45 20.19 8.10 -20.24
CA LYS A 45 20.38 8.15 -18.77
C LYS A 45 19.35 9.13 -18.20
N THR A 46 18.69 8.78 -17.09
CA THR A 46 17.81 9.72 -16.36
C THR A 46 18.55 11.05 -16.31
N SER A 47 18.00 12.12 -16.90
CA SER A 47 18.61 13.43 -16.75
C SER A 47 18.80 13.64 -15.25
N PRO A 48 20.03 13.91 -14.76
CA PRO A 48 20.31 14.14 -13.33
C PRO A 48 19.32 15.11 -12.67
N ASP A 49 18.72 15.97 -13.49
CA ASP A 49 17.65 16.89 -13.11
C ASP A 49 16.38 16.19 -12.60
N ARG A 50 15.88 15.13 -13.25
CA ARG A 50 14.64 14.45 -12.84
C ARG A 50 14.77 13.75 -11.49
N THR A 51 15.88 13.08 -11.23
CA THR A 51 16.13 12.45 -9.92
C THR A 51 16.18 13.51 -8.81
N LYS A 52 16.80 14.66 -9.08
CA LYS A 52 16.85 15.79 -8.15
C LYS A 52 15.45 16.37 -7.90
N MET A 53 14.65 16.56 -8.95
CA MET A 53 13.26 17.01 -8.83
C MET A 53 12.41 16.07 -7.98
N ARG A 54 12.53 14.75 -8.20
CA ARG A 54 11.84 13.73 -7.39
C ARG A 54 12.23 13.79 -5.93
N ARG A 55 13.53 13.80 -5.62
CA ARG A 55 13.99 13.90 -4.22
C ARG A 55 13.47 15.17 -3.55
N ARG A 56 13.46 16.30 -4.26
CA ARG A 56 12.87 17.55 -3.76
C ARG A 56 11.37 17.41 -3.49
N ALA A 57 10.62 16.82 -4.42
CA ALA A 57 9.18 16.60 -4.27
C ALA A 57 8.86 15.69 -3.08
N VAL A 58 9.58 14.56 -2.97
CA VAL A 58 9.47 13.59 -1.87
C VAL A 58 9.75 14.24 -0.52
N ARG A 59 10.81 15.06 -0.40
CA ARG A 59 11.13 15.78 0.85
C ARG A 59 10.04 16.78 1.23
N ARG A 60 9.46 17.49 0.26
CA ARG A 60 8.34 18.42 0.50
C ARG A 60 7.09 17.66 0.95
N GLY A 61 6.77 16.55 0.30
CA GLY A 61 5.68 15.67 0.71
C GLY A 61 5.85 15.13 2.12
N PHE A 62 7.04 14.64 2.47
CA PHE A 62 7.33 14.21 3.84
C PHE A 62 7.21 15.35 4.86
N ALA A 63 7.68 16.56 4.52
CA ALA A 63 7.53 17.71 5.41
C ALA A 63 6.06 18.07 5.67
N TRP A 64 5.19 17.89 4.67
CA TRP A 64 3.74 18.03 4.82
C TRP A 64 3.16 16.89 5.68
N ILE A 65 3.46 15.62 5.35
CA ILE A 65 3.01 14.42 6.08
C ILE A 65 3.34 14.54 7.56
N LYS A 66 4.57 14.92 7.90
CA LYS A 66 5.00 15.09 9.29
C LYS A 66 4.10 16.06 10.05
N LYS A 67 3.87 17.26 9.49
CA LYS A 67 3.01 18.28 10.11
C LYS A 67 1.56 17.81 10.23
N TYR A 68 1.08 17.10 9.21
CA TYR A 68 -0.29 16.59 9.18
C TYR A 68 -0.53 15.52 10.25
N ILE A 69 0.38 14.54 10.36
CA ILE A 69 0.37 13.53 11.44
C ILE A 69 0.45 14.20 12.81
N GLU A 70 1.32 15.19 13.01
CA GLU A 70 1.43 15.90 14.30
C GLU A 70 0.11 16.59 14.68
N LYS A 71 -0.56 17.21 13.71
CA LYS A 71 -1.85 17.90 13.91
C LYS A 71 -3.00 16.92 14.17
N HIS A 72 -3.03 15.78 13.48
CA HIS A 72 -4.12 14.81 13.50
C HIS A 72 -3.76 13.52 14.26
N TRP A 73 -2.79 13.60 15.17
CA TRP A 73 -2.17 12.45 15.85
C TRP A 73 -3.15 11.45 16.47
N LYS A 74 -4.28 11.93 17.02
CA LYS A 74 -5.25 11.07 17.69
C LYS A 74 -5.97 10.11 16.74
N VAL A 75 -6.07 10.49 15.46
CA VAL A 75 -6.75 9.72 14.42
C VAL A 75 -5.73 8.91 13.64
N LEU A 76 -4.67 9.56 13.14
CA LEU A 76 -3.67 8.97 12.23
C LEU A 76 -2.58 8.15 12.92
N SER A 77 -2.83 7.64 14.12
CA SER A 77 -1.75 7.20 15.01
C SER A 77 -0.91 6.07 14.40
N THR A 78 -1.51 4.92 14.13
CA THR A 78 -0.92 3.73 13.50
C THR A 78 -0.64 3.94 12.01
N ASP A 79 -1.58 4.53 11.26
CA ASP A 79 -1.40 4.84 9.84
C ASP A 79 -0.20 5.74 9.59
N GLY A 80 -0.04 6.76 10.43
CA GLY A 80 1.11 7.65 10.41
C GLY A 80 2.42 6.90 10.64
N LEU A 81 2.43 5.87 11.49
CA LEU A 81 3.60 5.01 11.67
C LEU A 81 3.88 4.12 10.44
N CYS A 82 2.82 3.60 9.80
CA CYS A 82 2.92 2.83 8.55
C CYS A 82 3.60 3.66 7.44
N VAL A 83 3.12 4.89 7.21
CA VAL A 83 3.72 5.82 6.23
C VAL A 83 5.22 6.01 6.47
N LEU A 84 5.62 6.16 7.73
CA LEU A 84 7.02 6.36 8.13
C LEU A 84 7.85 5.09 7.94
N ALA A 85 7.29 3.91 8.26
CA ALA A 85 7.98 2.64 8.06
C ALA A 85 8.27 2.39 6.59
N GLU A 86 7.34 2.73 5.71
CA GLU A 86 7.59 2.66 4.27
C GLU A 86 8.68 3.65 3.86
N LEU A 87 8.53 4.92 4.23
CA LEU A 87 9.47 5.97 3.84
C LEU A 87 10.89 5.79 4.38
N ALA A 88 11.06 5.03 5.47
CA ALA A 88 12.38 4.70 6.01
C ALA A 88 13.20 3.77 5.10
N VAL A 89 12.58 3.14 4.11
CA VAL A 89 13.27 2.40 3.04
C VAL A 89 13.34 3.28 1.78
N ASN A 90 14.33 4.16 1.77
CA ASN A 90 14.58 5.16 0.73
C ASN A 90 16.09 5.28 0.45
N ASP A 91 16.46 5.71 -0.76
CA ASP A 91 17.86 5.94 -1.15
C ASP A 91 18.41 7.31 -0.68
N ASP A 92 17.53 8.20 -0.25
CA ASP A 92 17.87 9.48 0.38
C ASP A 92 18.18 9.31 1.87
N ILE A 93 19.48 9.23 2.19
CA ILE A 93 19.99 8.96 3.54
C ILE A 93 19.51 10.00 4.56
N GLU A 94 19.46 11.28 4.19
CA GLU A 94 19.08 12.35 5.11
C GLU A 94 17.58 12.35 5.39
N LEU A 95 16.76 12.09 4.36
CA LEU A 95 15.33 11.87 4.55
C LEU A 95 15.09 10.64 5.45
N LYS A 96 15.77 9.53 5.17
CA LYS A 96 15.65 8.30 5.96
C LYS A 96 15.92 8.54 7.45
N LYS A 97 16.98 9.28 7.79
CA LYS A 97 17.27 9.64 9.20
C LYS A 97 16.12 10.40 9.83
N GLN A 98 15.59 11.42 9.15
CA GLN A 98 14.46 12.21 9.65
C GLN A 98 13.19 11.37 9.86
N VAL A 99 12.89 10.50 8.90
CA VAL A 99 11.74 9.58 8.95
C VAL A 99 11.88 8.63 10.13
N ILE A 100 13.05 8.01 10.33
CA ILE A 100 13.30 7.10 11.46
C ILE A 100 13.15 7.83 12.78
N THR A 101 13.79 8.99 12.94
CA THR A 101 13.69 9.77 14.19
C THR A 101 12.25 10.15 14.52
N PHE A 102 11.47 10.58 13.53
CA PHE A 102 10.07 10.91 13.74
C PHE A 102 9.23 9.65 14.02
N GLY A 103 9.46 8.56 13.28
CA GLY A 103 8.81 7.26 13.50
C GLY A 103 9.06 6.69 14.90
N GLN A 104 10.25 6.86 15.46
CA GLN A 104 10.55 6.48 16.85
C GLN A 104 9.74 7.29 17.87
N GLN A 105 9.50 8.58 17.61
CA GLN A 105 8.69 9.44 18.49
C GLN A 105 7.22 9.01 18.47
N ILE A 106 6.69 8.75 17.27
CA ILE A 106 5.36 8.22 17.03
C ILE A 106 5.18 6.85 17.70
N ALA A 107 6.10 5.91 17.44
CA ALA A 107 6.07 4.57 18.03
C ALA A 107 6.10 4.60 19.56
N LYS A 108 6.93 5.47 20.16
CA LYS A 108 6.99 5.62 21.62
C LYS A 108 5.64 6.04 22.20
N ARG A 109 4.91 6.94 21.54
CA ARG A 109 3.57 7.37 21.98
C ARG A 109 2.55 6.25 21.88
N LEU A 110 2.52 5.54 20.74
CA LEU A 110 1.65 4.38 20.53
C LEU A 110 1.92 3.26 21.54
N ILE A 111 3.19 2.91 21.75
CA ILE A 111 3.56 1.89 22.72
C ILE A 111 3.09 2.26 24.12
N THR A 112 3.18 3.53 24.54
CA THR A 112 2.64 3.97 25.83
C THR A 112 1.14 3.70 25.92
N ILE A 113 0.37 4.09 24.89
CA ILE A 113 -1.08 3.87 24.83
C ILE A 113 -1.40 2.37 24.90
N PHE A 114 -0.78 1.56 24.04
CA PHE A 114 -1.02 0.11 24.04
C PHE A 114 -0.60 -0.58 25.36
N LEU A 115 0.27 0.03 26.17
CA LEU A 115 0.67 -0.50 27.47
C LEU A 115 -0.25 -0.09 28.63
N GLU A 116 -1.19 0.83 28.42
CA GLU A 116 -2.26 1.14 29.39
C GLU A 116 -3.14 -0.11 29.61
N GLU A 117 -3.90 -0.18 30.71
CA GLU A 117 -4.65 -1.39 31.08
C GLU A 117 -5.66 -1.78 29.99
N ASP A 118 -6.40 -0.77 29.51
CA ASP A 118 -7.38 -0.75 28.43
C ASP A 118 -6.75 -0.45 27.05
N GLY A 119 -5.42 -0.41 26.95
CA GLY A 119 -4.77 -0.08 25.67
C GLY A 119 -4.95 -1.11 24.56
N ILE A 120 -5.48 -2.31 24.85
CA ILE A 120 -5.83 -3.35 23.86
C ILE A 120 -7.15 -3.97 24.33
N GLU A 121 -8.29 -3.49 23.81
CA GLU A 121 -9.62 -3.93 24.26
C GLU A 121 -10.19 -5.04 23.38
N ASP A 122 -9.92 -4.98 22.08
CA ASP A 122 -10.49 -5.89 21.09
C ASP A 122 -9.45 -6.45 20.11
N LYS A 123 -9.93 -7.12 19.05
CA LYS A 123 -9.06 -7.77 18.07
C LYS A 123 -8.32 -6.76 17.21
N ASP A 124 -8.91 -5.59 17.00
CA ASP A 124 -8.42 -4.62 16.06
C ASP A 124 -7.34 -3.76 16.72
N ASP A 125 -7.52 -3.40 18.00
CA ASP A 125 -6.42 -2.86 18.82
C ASP A 125 -5.23 -3.83 18.88
N LEU A 126 -5.51 -5.15 18.95
CA LEU A 126 -4.45 -6.16 18.95
C LEU A 126 -3.72 -6.21 17.59
N LEU A 127 -4.43 -6.11 16.48
CA LEU A 127 -3.84 -6.07 15.14
C LEU A 127 -3.02 -4.79 14.94
N GLU A 128 -3.52 -3.63 15.38
CA GLU A 128 -2.80 -2.37 15.43
C GLU A 128 -1.50 -2.48 16.26
N ALA A 129 -1.56 -3.06 17.45
CA ALA A 129 -0.38 -3.29 18.29
C ALA A 129 0.64 -4.22 17.62
N ILE A 130 0.17 -5.26 16.91
CA ILE A 130 1.03 -6.16 16.13
C ILE A 130 1.65 -5.42 14.93
N GLU A 131 0.92 -4.51 14.31
CA GLU A 131 1.41 -3.68 13.21
C GLU A 131 2.57 -2.78 13.66
N VAL A 132 2.38 -2.08 14.80
CA VAL A 132 3.46 -1.32 15.47
C VAL A 132 4.66 -2.24 15.68
N LEU A 133 4.49 -3.35 16.38
CA LEU A 133 5.56 -4.33 16.58
C LEU A 133 6.29 -4.72 15.29
N GLY A 134 5.56 -4.88 14.19
CA GLY A 134 6.12 -5.17 12.89
C GLY A 134 7.11 -4.12 12.41
N TYR A 135 6.86 -2.83 12.61
CA TYR A 135 7.68 -1.74 12.05
C TYR A 135 9.01 -1.49 12.78
N ALA A 136 9.24 -2.13 13.92
CA ALA A 136 10.40 -1.90 14.76
C ALA A 136 11.76 -2.21 14.10
N ASP A 137 11.81 -3.16 13.15
CA ASP A 137 13.07 -3.50 12.47
C ASP A 137 13.54 -2.39 11.52
N VAL A 138 12.60 -1.67 10.91
CA VAL A 138 12.88 -0.55 9.99
C VAL A 138 13.07 0.77 10.76
N LEU A 139 12.22 1.02 11.75
CA LEU A 139 12.20 2.27 12.52
C LEU A 139 13.04 2.23 13.81
N GLN A 140 13.63 1.08 14.16
CA GLN A 140 14.67 0.93 15.18
C GLN A 140 14.25 1.43 16.57
N TYR A 141 13.15 0.90 17.12
CA TYR A 141 12.72 1.18 18.50
C TYR A 141 12.55 -0.11 19.31
N ASP A 142 12.59 0.02 20.64
CA ASP A 142 12.40 -1.11 21.55
C ASP A 142 10.92 -1.54 21.59
N THR A 143 10.70 -2.84 21.47
CA THR A 143 9.38 -3.47 21.44
C THR A 143 9.13 -4.42 22.61
N SER A 144 10.11 -4.58 23.52
CA SER A 144 10.12 -5.67 24.48
C SER A 144 8.86 -5.72 25.35
N LYS A 145 8.41 -4.57 25.86
CA LYS A 145 7.20 -4.47 26.70
C LYS A 145 5.92 -4.74 25.91
N LEU A 146 5.78 -4.09 24.75
CA LEU A 146 4.60 -4.27 23.90
C LEU A 146 4.48 -5.72 23.42
N LEU A 147 5.60 -6.35 23.05
CA LEU A 147 5.63 -7.75 22.62
C LEU A 147 5.16 -8.69 23.73
N ALA A 148 5.54 -8.43 24.98
CA ALA A 148 5.08 -9.22 26.12
C ALA A 148 3.55 -9.10 26.31
N LYS A 149 2.99 -7.88 26.22
CA LYS A 149 1.54 -7.66 26.30
C LYS A 149 0.81 -8.32 25.14
N VAL A 150 1.23 -8.09 23.90
CA VAL A 150 0.64 -8.72 22.70
C VAL A 150 0.66 -10.25 22.80
N LYS A 151 1.75 -10.86 23.28
CA LYS A 151 1.79 -12.32 23.48
C LYS A 151 0.76 -12.82 24.48
N LYS A 152 0.47 -12.06 25.54
CA LYS A 152 -0.56 -12.38 26.52
C LYS A 152 -1.94 -12.29 25.89
N GLU A 153 -2.24 -11.19 25.21
CA GLU A 153 -3.54 -10.98 24.58
C GLU A 153 -3.82 -11.97 23.44
N LEU A 154 -2.81 -12.32 22.64
CA LEU A 154 -2.95 -13.28 21.54
C LEU A 154 -3.40 -14.68 22.00
N VAL A 155 -3.26 -15.03 23.28
CA VAL A 155 -3.77 -16.29 23.84
C VAL A 155 -5.30 -16.36 23.78
N THR A 156 -5.99 -15.23 23.91
CA THR A 156 -7.47 -15.18 23.88
C THR A 156 -8.01 -15.40 22.47
N TYR A 157 -7.26 -14.97 21.46
CA TYR A 157 -7.53 -15.11 20.02
C TYR A 157 -7.03 -16.45 19.46
N ASN A 158 -7.49 -17.54 20.06
CA ASN A 158 -6.94 -18.88 19.82
C ASN A 158 -7.41 -19.58 18.53
N THR A 159 -8.20 -18.93 17.67
CA THR A 159 -8.65 -19.44 16.36
C THR A 159 -8.59 -18.36 15.29
N ALA A 160 -8.48 -18.76 14.02
CA ALA A 160 -8.56 -17.83 12.88
C ALA A 160 -9.85 -17.00 12.90
N LYS A 161 -11.00 -17.61 13.21
CA LYS A 161 -12.29 -16.90 13.26
C LYS A 161 -12.31 -15.80 14.32
N LYS A 162 -11.69 -16.03 15.48
CA LYS A 162 -11.60 -15.02 16.54
C LYS A 162 -10.64 -13.89 16.18
N LEU A 163 -9.47 -14.24 15.61
CA LEU A 163 -8.43 -13.26 15.32
C LEU A 163 -8.70 -12.45 14.04
N LEU A 164 -9.15 -13.12 12.98
CA LEU A 164 -9.28 -12.56 11.62
C LEU A 164 -10.74 -12.46 11.16
N GLY A 165 -11.72 -12.80 12.01
CA GLY A 165 -13.13 -12.82 11.63
C GLY A 165 -13.52 -13.92 10.62
N VAL A 166 -12.56 -14.71 10.13
CA VAL A 166 -12.76 -15.69 9.05
C VAL A 166 -12.08 -17.04 9.33
N SER A 167 -12.75 -18.11 8.93
CA SER A 167 -12.21 -19.47 8.90
C SER A 167 -11.73 -19.88 7.50
N LEU A 168 -10.91 -20.92 7.42
CA LEU A 168 -10.39 -21.39 6.12
C LEU A 168 -11.49 -21.84 5.14
N SER A 169 -12.62 -22.36 5.66
CA SER A 169 -13.78 -22.76 4.86
C SER A 169 -14.57 -21.59 4.28
N GLU A 170 -14.54 -20.42 4.92
CA GLU A 170 -15.22 -19.20 4.47
C GLU A 170 -14.39 -18.41 3.45
N LEU A 171 -13.08 -18.68 3.37
CA LEU A 171 -12.18 -17.94 2.48
C LEU A 171 -12.67 -17.84 1.02
N PRO A 172 -13.19 -18.90 0.36
CA PRO A 172 -13.66 -18.81 -1.02
C PRO A 172 -14.85 -17.87 -1.24
N THR A 173 -15.64 -17.57 -0.19
CA THR A 173 -16.85 -16.74 -0.30
C THR A 173 -16.60 -15.26 -0.12
N LEU A 174 -15.40 -14.86 0.33
CA LEU A 174 -15.08 -13.44 0.54
C LEU A 174 -14.92 -12.69 -0.78
N SER A 175 -15.31 -11.41 -0.83
CA SER A 175 -15.10 -10.51 -1.96
C SER A 175 -15.07 -9.06 -1.47
N GLY A 176 -14.63 -8.13 -2.30
CA GLY A 176 -14.54 -6.71 -1.95
C GLY A 176 -13.67 -6.47 -0.70
N GLU A 177 -14.11 -5.53 0.12
CA GLU A 177 -13.48 -5.07 1.36
C GLU A 177 -13.10 -6.23 2.33
N PRO A 178 -13.98 -7.19 2.69
CA PRO A 178 -13.57 -8.31 3.56
C PRO A 178 -12.38 -9.14 3.08
N LEU A 179 -12.19 -9.27 1.76
CA LEU A 179 -11.04 -9.98 1.20
C LEU A 179 -9.78 -9.12 1.20
N TYR A 180 -9.97 -7.81 1.01
CA TYR A 180 -8.92 -6.82 1.10
C TYR A 180 -8.36 -6.76 2.53
N ASP A 181 -9.21 -6.58 3.54
CA ASP A 181 -8.79 -6.53 4.94
C ASP A 181 -8.04 -7.80 5.35
N LEU A 182 -8.57 -8.96 4.95
CA LEU A 182 -7.91 -10.23 5.23
C LEU A 182 -6.52 -10.34 4.59
N LEU A 183 -6.31 -9.76 3.41
CA LEU A 183 -5.01 -9.71 2.75
C LEU A 183 -4.01 -8.92 3.61
N ILE A 184 -4.43 -7.76 4.12
CA ILE A 184 -3.61 -6.87 4.95
C ILE A 184 -3.36 -7.49 6.32
N ASP A 185 -4.39 -8.00 6.99
CA ASP A 185 -4.26 -8.60 8.32
C ASP A 185 -3.35 -9.82 8.31
N THR A 186 -3.50 -10.71 7.31
CA THR A 186 -2.62 -11.89 7.19
C THR A 186 -1.18 -11.49 6.89
N TYR A 187 -0.96 -10.42 6.12
CA TYR A 187 0.36 -9.83 5.93
C TYR A 187 0.93 -9.29 7.25
N THR A 188 0.17 -8.45 7.97
CA THR A 188 0.60 -7.80 9.23
C THR A 188 1.03 -8.83 10.27
N LEU A 189 0.17 -9.84 10.48
CA LEU A 189 0.43 -10.95 11.39
C LEU A 189 1.71 -11.72 11.00
N GLU A 190 1.82 -12.16 9.75
CA GLU A 190 2.94 -13.00 9.32
C GLU A 190 4.26 -12.24 9.23
N ARG A 191 4.20 -10.96 8.87
CA ARG A 191 5.34 -10.05 8.94
C ARG A 191 5.83 -9.97 10.38
N ALA A 192 4.98 -9.57 11.33
CA ALA A 192 5.38 -9.47 12.74
C ALA A 192 5.88 -10.83 13.28
N SER A 193 5.24 -11.94 12.94
CA SER A 193 5.67 -13.29 13.36
C SER A 193 7.06 -13.66 12.84
N ALA A 194 7.38 -13.31 11.58
CA ALA A 194 8.70 -13.57 11.01
C ALA A 194 9.82 -12.86 11.80
N HIS A 195 9.53 -11.72 12.42
CA HIS A 195 10.51 -10.93 13.19
C HIS A 195 10.52 -11.30 14.68
N LEU A 196 9.36 -11.49 15.30
CA LEU A 196 9.17 -11.48 16.76
C LEU A 196 8.79 -12.83 17.37
N SER A 197 8.80 -13.89 16.55
CA SER A 197 8.47 -15.26 16.98
C SER A 197 7.08 -15.36 17.61
N LEU A 198 6.10 -14.66 17.04
CA LEU A 198 4.69 -14.81 17.41
C LEU A 198 4.16 -16.16 16.93
N ASN A 199 3.46 -16.90 17.79
CA ASN A 199 2.90 -18.21 17.44
C ASN A 199 1.52 -18.04 16.79
N LEU A 200 1.48 -18.05 15.46
CA LEU A 200 0.26 -17.87 14.66
C LEU A 200 -0.26 -19.18 14.04
N ARG A 201 0.10 -20.35 14.60
CA ARG A 201 -0.19 -21.67 13.99
C ARG A 201 -1.66 -21.98 13.68
N ARG A 202 -2.60 -21.13 14.09
CA ARG A 202 -4.06 -21.34 13.99
C ARG A 202 -4.77 -20.30 13.11
N SER A 203 -4.05 -19.48 12.36
CA SER A 203 -4.62 -18.43 11.51
C SER A 203 -4.82 -18.88 10.05
N VAL A 204 -5.68 -18.17 9.32
CA VAL A 204 -5.57 -18.10 7.86
C VAL A 204 -4.20 -17.47 7.54
N THR A 205 -3.54 -17.96 6.49
CA THR A 205 -2.18 -17.53 6.12
C THR A 205 -2.24 -16.65 4.89
N LEU A 206 -1.25 -15.78 4.71
CA LEU A 206 -1.12 -14.96 3.49
C LEU A 206 -1.06 -15.85 2.25
N HIS A 207 -0.44 -17.03 2.36
CA HIS A 207 -0.41 -18.01 1.27
C HIS A 207 -1.82 -18.47 0.85
N HIS A 208 -2.74 -18.70 1.80
CA HIS A 208 -4.12 -19.07 1.48
C HIS A 208 -4.84 -17.96 0.71
N VAL A 209 -4.73 -16.71 1.19
CA VAL A 209 -5.37 -15.54 0.56
C VAL A 209 -4.80 -15.30 -0.85
N LEU A 210 -3.48 -15.29 -1.00
CA LEU A 210 -2.83 -15.12 -2.30
C LEU A 210 -3.15 -16.24 -3.29
N ARG A 211 -3.35 -17.48 -2.82
CA ARG A 211 -3.77 -18.59 -3.67
C ARG A 211 -5.17 -18.36 -4.24
N LEU A 212 -6.10 -17.84 -3.43
CA LEU A 212 -7.42 -17.42 -3.89
C LEU A 212 -7.32 -16.28 -4.91
N LEU A 213 -6.57 -15.22 -4.59
CA LEU A 213 -6.41 -14.05 -5.46
C LEU A 213 -5.76 -14.40 -6.80
N ARG A 214 -4.83 -15.36 -6.84
CA ARG A 214 -4.24 -15.86 -8.09
C ARG A 214 -5.29 -16.48 -9.03
N GLN A 215 -6.37 -17.04 -8.50
CA GLN A 215 -7.44 -17.64 -9.28
C GLN A 215 -8.43 -16.61 -9.80
N ARG A 216 -8.51 -15.43 -9.16
CA ARG A 216 -9.44 -14.36 -9.55
C ARG A 216 -9.04 -13.68 -10.85
N THR A 217 -10.03 -13.00 -11.41
CA THR A 217 -9.90 -12.08 -12.54
C THR A 217 -10.09 -10.67 -12.00
N TYR A 218 -9.20 -9.77 -12.40
CA TYR A 218 -9.33 -8.34 -12.10
C TYR A 218 -10.16 -7.69 -13.20
N LEU A 219 -11.21 -6.96 -12.83
CA LEU A 219 -12.08 -6.27 -13.78
C LEU A 219 -11.43 -4.97 -14.22
N SER A 220 -11.23 -4.77 -15.52
CA SER A 220 -10.64 -3.51 -16.03
C SER A 220 -11.70 -2.42 -16.18
N PHE A 221 -11.31 -1.15 -16.11
CA PHE A 221 -12.23 0.00 -16.19
C PHE A 221 -13.05 0.03 -17.49
N ASP A 222 -12.47 -0.45 -18.59
CA ASP A 222 -13.14 -0.56 -19.89
C ASP A 222 -14.15 -1.72 -19.96
N GLN A 223 -14.09 -2.64 -19.00
CA GLN A 223 -14.96 -3.82 -18.90
C GLN A 223 -16.06 -3.64 -17.86
N ASP A 224 -15.86 -2.72 -16.91
CA ASP A 224 -16.85 -2.44 -15.88
C ASP A 224 -18.05 -1.68 -16.47
N LYS A 225 -19.23 -2.21 -16.20
CA LYS A 225 -20.49 -1.65 -16.69
C LYS A 225 -21.15 -0.74 -15.66
N ASP A 226 -20.63 -0.73 -14.44
CA ASP A 226 -21.05 0.22 -13.44
C ASP A 226 -20.77 1.67 -13.92
N PRO A 227 -21.73 2.60 -13.80
CA PRO A 227 -21.53 4.00 -14.18
C PRO A 227 -20.36 4.67 -13.44
N ASP A 228 -20.17 4.33 -12.16
CA ASP A 228 -19.17 4.92 -11.28
C ASP A 228 -17.86 4.13 -11.30
N LYS A 229 -17.84 2.97 -11.98
CA LYS A 229 -16.65 2.11 -12.16
C LYS A 229 -16.10 1.51 -10.85
N GLU A 230 -16.95 1.41 -9.84
CA GLU A 230 -16.64 0.93 -8.49
C GLU A 230 -15.96 -0.47 -8.51
N ASN A 231 -16.45 -1.40 -9.34
CA ASN A 231 -15.91 -2.76 -9.39
C ASN A 231 -14.50 -2.82 -10.01
N ALA A 232 -14.22 -1.96 -10.99
CA ALA A 232 -12.88 -1.82 -11.56
C ALA A 232 -11.91 -1.10 -10.61
N GLU A 233 -12.41 -0.12 -9.86
CA GLU A 233 -11.66 0.56 -8.82
C GLU A 233 -11.24 -0.41 -7.70
N ASP A 234 -12.19 -1.19 -7.17
CA ASP A 234 -11.92 -2.29 -6.23
C ASP A 234 -10.87 -3.27 -6.78
N SER A 235 -11.00 -3.65 -8.05
CA SER A 235 -10.04 -4.52 -8.71
C SER A 235 -8.65 -3.88 -8.80
N ALA A 236 -8.58 -2.56 -8.94
CA ALA A 236 -7.34 -1.83 -9.03
C ALA A 236 -6.62 -1.73 -7.69
N TYR A 237 -7.31 -1.34 -6.62
CA TYR A 237 -6.73 -1.30 -5.27
C TYR A 237 -6.36 -2.70 -4.76
N LEU A 238 -7.18 -3.72 -5.05
CA LEU A 238 -6.82 -5.09 -4.71
C LEU A 238 -5.57 -5.55 -5.49
N ALA A 239 -5.44 -5.16 -6.76
CA ALA A 239 -4.27 -5.51 -7.56
C ALA A 239 -2.99 -4.86 -7.02
N THR A 240 -3.02 -3.58 -6.63
CA THR A 240 -1.86 -2.89 -6.04
C THR A 240 -1.50 -3.48 -4.69
N HIS A 241 -2.47 -3.76 -3.83
CA HIS A 241 -2.25 -4.31 -2.49
C HIS A 241 -1.69 -5.74 -2.51
N VAL A 242 -2.04 -6.56 -3.51
CA VAL A 242 -1.35 -7.84 -3.74
C VAL A 242 0.15 -7.64 -3.99
N VAL A 243 0.54 -6.57 -4.69
CA VAL A 243 1.97 -6.24 -4.85
C VAL A 243 2.56 -5.74 -3.54
N PHE A 244 1.85 -4.87 -2.83
CA PHE A 244 2.34 -4.28 -1.58
C PHE A 244 2.61 -5.30 -0.48
N VAL A 245 1.68 -6.23 -0.22
CA VAL A 245 1.93 -7.30 0.77
C VAL A 245 3.08 -8.21 0.34
N MET A 246 3.22 -8.45 -0.97
CA MET A 246 4.27 -9.32 -1.51
C MET A 246 5.64 -8.65 -1.56
N ASN A 247 5.70 -7.35 -1.78
CA ASN A 247 6.93 -6.57 -1.79
C ASN A 247 7.23 -5.95 -0.42
N ASN A 248 6.47 -6.28 0.62
CA ASN A 248 6.59 -5.70 1.96
C ASN A 248 6.53 -4.17 1.90
N TYR A 249 5.51 -3.63 1.23
CA TYR A 249 5.25 -2.20 0.99
C TYR A 249 6.46 -1.43 0.45
N GLY A 250 7.05 -2.02 -0.59
CA GLY A 250 8.17 -1.44 -1.35
C GLY A 250 9.55 -1.74 -0.78
N GLN A 251 9.66 -2.54 0.27
CA GLN A 251 10.93 -2.88 0.90
C GLN A 251 11.66 -4.06 0.24
N LEU A 252 10.95 -4.89 -0.53
CA LEU A 252 11.50 -6.05 -1.23
C LEU A 252 11.37 -5.86 -2.74
N ARG A 253 12.36 -6.33 -3.49
CA ARG A 253 12.28 -6.40 -4.95
C ARG A 253 11.54 -7.67 -5.37
N LEU A 254 10.56 -7.53 -6.25
CA LEU A 254 9.88 -8.66 -6.89
C LEU A 254 10.37 -8.85 -8.33
N PRO A 255 10.47 -10.10 -8.83
CA PRO A 255 10.65 -10.33 -10.26
C PRO A 255 9.32 -10.06 -11.01
N PRO A 256 9.37 -9.59 -12.27
CA PRO A 256 8.15 -9.39 -13.09
C PRO A 256 7.28 -10.65 -13.22
N SER A 257 7.87 -11.84 -13.13
CA SER A 257 7.16 -13.12 -13.18
C SER A 257 6.45 -13.52 -11.89
N ALA A 258 6.60 -12.76 -10.80
CA ALA A 258 5.97 -13.08 -9.50
C ALA A 258 4.44 -13.04 -9.59
N LEU A 259 3.89 -12.04 -10.29
CA LEU A 259 2.46 -11.73 -10.32
C LEU A 259 1.98 -11.53 -11.78
N PRO A 260 1.88 -12.62 -12.57
CA PRO A 260 1.68 -12.55 -14.03
C PRO A 260 0.32 -11.98 -14.46
N LYS A 261 -0.67 -11.88 -13.56
CA LYS A 261 -1.97 -11.24 -13.84
C LYS A 261 -1.99 -9.75 -13.44
N VAL A 262 -1.29 -9.41 -12.36
CA VAL A 262 -1.34 -8.08 -11.75
C VAL A 262 -0.59 -7.05 -12.60
N TYR A 263 0.64 -7.35 -13.04
CA TYR A 263 1.41 -6.37 -13.82
C TYR A 263 0.77 -6.03 -15.17
N PRO A 264 0.25 -6.99 -15.97
CA PRO A 264 -0.51 -6.64 -17.18
C PRO A 264 -1.78 -5.84 -16.88
N TYR A 265 -2.48 -6.15 -15.79
CA TYR A 265 -3.66 -5.41 -15.35
C TYR A 265 -3.32 -3.94 -15.04
N VAL A 266 -2.29 -3.69 -14.23
CA VAL A 266 -1.83 -2.34 -13.89
C VAL A 266 -1.45 -1.57 -15.15
N ARG A 267 -0.73 -2.19 -16.09
CA ARG A 267 -0.37 -1.54 -17.36
C ARG A 267 -1.58 -1.21 -18.23
N ARG A 268 -2.57 -2.10 -18.29
CA ARG A 268 -3.80 -1.87 -19.07
C ARG A 268 -4.55 -0.65 -18.53
N ASN A 269 -4.67 -0.53 -17.21
CA ASN A 269 -5.49 0.50 -16.56
C ASN A 269 -4.71 1.78 -16.21
N PHE A 270 -3.38 1.82 -16.40
CA PHE A 270 -2.54 2.97 -16.04
C PHE A 270 -3.03 4.32 -16.56
N HIS A 271 -3.57 4.33 -17.79
CA HIS A 271 -4.03 5.54 -18.46
C HIS A 271 -5.28 6.16 -17.79
N VAL A 272 -6.07 5.36 -17.08
CA VAL A 272 -7.29 5.81 -16.39
C VAL A 272 -6.93 6.84 -15.32
N GLY A 273 -5.93 6.54 -14.47
CA GLY A 273 -5.48 7.49 -13.45
C GLY A 273 -4.97 8.81 -14.03
N LEU A 274 -4.29 8.76 -15.19
CA LEU A 274 -3.88 9.98 -15.90
C LEU A 274 -5.06 10.79 -16.46
N GLN A 275 -6.06 10.12 -17.05
CA GLN A 275 -7.23 10.76 -17.64
C GLN A 275 -8.13 11.40 -16.59
N ASN A 276 -8.35 10.69 -15.49
CA ASN A 276 -9.19 11.13 -14.38
C ASN A 276 -8.47 12.10 -13.44
N LYS A 277 -7.16 12.32 -13.64
CA LYS A 277 -6.28 13.08 -12.74
C LYS A 277 -6.28 12.51 -11.31
N ASP A 278 -6.54 11.22 -11.19
CA ASP A 278 -6.54 10.48 -9.94
C ASP A 278 -5.09 10.28 -9.50
N VAL A 279 -4.71 11.01 -8.46
CA VAL A 279 -3.34 11.00 -7.91
C VAL A 279 -3.04 9.65 -7.25
N GLU A 280 -4.00 9.08 -6.53
CA GLU A 280 -3.78 7.93 -5.66
C GLU A 280 -3.56 6.68 -6.50
N LEU A 281 -4.54 6.38 -7.36
CA LEU A 281 -4.48 5.23 -8.25
C LEU A 281 -3.24 5.27 -9.15
N LEU A 282 -2.94 6.44 -9.72
CA LEU A 282 -1.78 6.62 -10.58
C LEU A 282 -0.47 6.43 -9.80
N ALA A 283 -0.38 6.96 -8.58
CA ALA A 283 0.81 6.85 -7.76
C ALA A 283 1.05 5.42 -7.27
N GLU A 284 0.01 4.67 -6.92
CA GLU A 284 0.11 3.26 -6.58
C GLU A 284 0.54 2.41 -7.79
N PHE A 285 -0.06 2.64 -8.96
CA PHE A 285 0.38 1.97 -10.19
C PHE A 285 1.84 2.28 -10.51
N LEU A 286 2.28 3.52 -10.31
CA LEU A 286 3.67 3.92 -10.46
C LEU A 286 4.57 3.18 -9.45
N ASP A 287 4.13 3.06 -8.19
CA ASP A 287 4.84 2.34 -7.14
C ASP A 287 5.00 0.84 -7.47
N VAL A 288 3.94 0.23 -8.00
CA VAL A 288 3.94 -1.16 -8.48
C VAL A 288 4.93 -1.37 -9.63
N LEU A 289 4.90 -0.51 -10.66
CA LEU A 289 5.81 -0.64 -11.80
C LEU A 289 7.28 -0.45 -11.40
N ARG A 290 7.56 0.48 -10.49
CA ARG A 290 8.91 0.71 -9.97
C ARG A 290 9.44 -0.47 -9.17
N THR A 291 8.58 -1.23 -8.48
CA THR A 291 8.97 -2.42 -7.72
C THR A 291 9.66 -3.49 -8.58
N VAL A 292 9.29 -3.60 -9.86
CA VAL A 292 9.88 -4.55 -10.80
C VAL A 292 11.03 -3.97 -11.63
N GLY A 293 11.43 -2.72 -11.35
CA GLY A 293 12.60 -2.06 -11.95
C GLY A 293 12.29 -1.16 -13.14
N PHE A 294 11.02 -0.80 -13.37
CA PHE A 294 10.71 0.24 -14.35
C PHE A 294 11.02 1.63 -13.79
N ASP A 295 11.57 2.48 -14.64
CA ASP A 295 11.89 3.87 -14.36
C ASP A 295 11.60 4.74 -15.60
N GLU A 296 11.83 6.04 -15.46
CA GLU A 296 11.54 7.03 -16.48
C GLU A 296 12.43 6.90 -17.75
N THR A 297 13.50 6.10 -17.70
CA THR A 297 14.42 5.87 -18.83
C THR A 297 14.05 4.67 -19.66
N ASN A 298 13.40 3.68 -19.04
CA ASN A 298 13.08 2.41 -19.66
C ASN A 298 11.58 2.17 -19.84
N ASP A 299 10.72 3.04 -19.31
CA ASP A 299 9.27 2.91 -19.40
C ASP A 299 8.54 4.25 -19.58
N LYS A 300 7.76 4.35 -20.66
CA LYS A 300 7.01 5.57 -21.02
C LYS A 300 5.88 5.89 -20.03
N MET A 301 5.18 4.88 -19.50
CA MET A 301 4.10 5.07 -18.53
C MET A 301 4.68 5.62 -17.23
N VAL A 302 5.79 5.04 -16.76
CA VAL A 302 6.50 5.53 -15.56
C VAL A 302 7.00 6.97 -15.75
N ALA A 303 7.53 7.30 -16.94
CA ALA A 303 7.91 8.67 -17.26
C ALA A 303 6.73 9.65 -17.24
N GLN A 304 5.56 9.25 -17.79
CA GLN A 304 4.35 10.07 -17.82
C GLN A 304 3.74 10.27 -16.42
N GLY A 305 3.57 9.20 -15.64
CA GLY A 305 3.05 9.27 -14.28
C GLY A 305 3.95 10.08 -13.35
N THR A 306 5.27 9.91 -13.47
CA THR A 306 6.24 10.74 -12.74
C THR A 306 6.08 12.22 -13.09
N ALA A 307 5.97 12.54 -14.38
CA ALA A 307 5.81 13.92 -14.81
C ALA A 307 4.47 14.53 -14.34
N PHE A 308 3.40 13.73 -14.31
CA PHE A 308 2.13 14.14 -13.73
C PHE A 308 2.29 14.49 -12.25
N LEU A 309 2.77 13.56 -11.41
CA LEU A 309 2.91 13.79 -9.97
C LEU A 309 3.83 14.98 -9.65
N LEU A 310 4.92 15.16 -10.39
CA LEU A 310 5.80 16.32 -10.19
C LEU A 310 5.10 17.66 -10.51
N ARG A 311 4.20 17.69 -11.49
CA ARG A 311 3.46 18.90 -11.88
C ARG A 311 2.27 19.20 -10.99
N THR A 312 1.66 18.18 -10.38
CA THR A 312 0.46 18.32 -9.56
C THR A 312 0.74 18.50 -8.07
N GLN A 313 2.00 18.41 -7.63
CA GLN A 313 2.36 18.71 -6.24
C GLN A 313 2.03 20.18 -5.91
N LYS A 314 1.19 20.40 -4.90
CA LYS A 314 0.84 21.74 -4.38
C LYS A 314 2.05 22.45 -3.77
N GLN A 315 1.97 23.76 -3.54
CA GLN A 315 3.08 24.58 -3.03
C GLN A 315 3.49 24.19 -1.59
N ASP A 316 2.58 23.70 -0.78
CA ASP A 316 2.82 23.22 0.59
C ASP A 316 3.51 21.84 0.62
N GLY A 317 3.58 21.14 -0.50
CA GLY A 317 4.17 19.81 -0.65
C GLY A 317 3.18 18.66 -0.74
N SER A 318 1.88 18.92 -0.54
CA SER A 318 0.82 17.92 -0.65
C SER A 318 0.43 17.57 -2.09
N TRP A 319 -0.41 16.54 -2.24
CA TRP A 319 -1.10 16.21 -3.48
C TRP A 319 -2.60 16.06 -3.24
N GLY A 320 -3.35 16.00 -4.35
CA GLY A 320 -4.78 15.73 -4.34
C GLY A 320 -5.61 16.86 -3.73
N ASP A 321 -6.88 16.57 -3.52
CA ASP A 321 -7.85 17.51 -2.99
C ASP A 321 -8.10 17.31 -1.49
N TRP A 322 -7.03 17.00 -0.74
CA TRP A 322 -7.04 16.70 0.70
C TRP A 322 -7.80 17.70 1.59
N GLU A 323 -7.96 18.95 1.14
CA GLU A 323 -8.71 20.00 1.87
C GLU A 323 -10.22 19.76 1.84
N GLN A 324 -10.71 18.98 0.88
CA GLN A 324 -12.11 18.60 0.73
C GLN A 324 -12.43 17.31 1.52
N GLU A 325 -11.40 16.56 1.91
CA GLU A 325 -11.57 15.32 2.65
C GLU A 325 -11.94 15.57 4.11
N LYS A 326 -12.94 14.81 4.58
CA LYS A 326 -13.40 14.87 5.96
C LYS A 326 -12.62 13.92 6.85
N ASP A 327 -12.23 12.76 6.32
CA ASP A 327 -11.39 11.81 7.02
C ASP A 327 -9.92 12.27 6.93
N PRO A 328 -9.23 12.47 8.08
CA PRO A 328 -7.80 12.74 8.06
C PRO A 328 -6.98 11.66 7.34
N TYR A 329 -7.42 10.41 7.34
CA TYR A 329 -6.74 9.33 6.63
C TYR A 329 -6.74 9.58 5.13
N ASP A 330 -7.91 9.78 4.53
CA ASP A 330 -8.07 10.05 3.09
C ASP A 330 -7.26 11.30 2.68
N ALA A 331 -7.33 12.36 3.51
CA ALA A 331 -6.53 13.57 3.30
C ALA A 331 -5.01 13.30 3.30
N LEU A 332 -4.52 12.45 4.21
CA LEU A 332 -3.11 12.05 4.27
C LEU A 332 -2.71 11.20 3.06
N HIS A 333 -3.61 10.31 2.63
CA HIS A 333 -3.34 9.23 1.69
C HIS A 333 -2.91 9.74 0.31
N TYR A 334 -3.51 10.82 -0.21
CA TYR A 334 -3.05 11.49 -1.44
C TYR A 334 -1.55 11.81 -1.42
N THR A 335 -1.08 12.42 -0.33
CA THR A 335 0.31 12.87 -0.22
C THR A 335 1.23 11.68 0.05
N TRP A 336 0.78 10.71 0.84
CA TRP A 336 1.49 9.45 1.06
C TRP A 336 1.73 8.72 -0.28
N CYS A 337 0.67 8.45 -1.04
CA CYS A 337 0.73 7.82 -2.36
C CYS A 337 1.66 8.58 -3.30
N GLY A 338 1.49 9.90 -3.44
CA GLY A 338 2.36 10.74 -4.29
C GLY A 338 3.84 10.64 -3.91
N VAL A 339 4.14 10.59 -2.61
CA VAL A 339 5.50 10.37 -2.10
C VAL A 339 6.03 8.98 -2.46
N LEU A 340 5.24 7.91 -2.30
CA LEU A 340 5.67 6.54 -2.66
C LEU A 340 5.89 6.38 -4.16
N GLY A 341 5.01 6.93 -5.00
CA GLY A 341 5.16 6.90 -6.45
C GLY A 341 6.46 7.58 -6.93
N LEU A 342 6.94 8.59 -6.19
CA LEU A 342 8.13 9.37 -6.53
C LEU A 342 9.40 8.96 -5.77
N ARG A 343 9.34 8.24 -4.66
CA ARG A 343 10.54 7.92 -3.85
C ARG A 343 11.56 7.09 -4.62
N GLY A 344 12.84 7.29 -4.30
CA GLY A 344 13.88 6.36 -4.73
C GLY A 344 13.77 5.05 -3.95
N ARG A 345 14.12 3.93 -4.59
CA ARG A 345 13.98 2.60 -3.97
C ARG A 345 15.27 2.18 -3.28
N GLY A 346 15.16 1.94 -1.98
CA GLY A 346 16.01 0.98 -1.29
C GLY A 346 15.33 -0.39 -1.28
N PHE A 347 16.09 -1.48 -1.44
CA PHE A 347 15.55 -2.83 -1.25
C PHE A 347 16.34 -3.54 -0.16
N LEU A 348 15.62 -4.07 0.84
CA LEU A 348 16.19 -4.88 1.89
C LEU A 348 16.61 -6.25 1.32
N LYS A 349 17.73 -6.78 1.82
CA LYS A 349 18.26 -8.09 1.42
C LYS A 349 18.38 -8.99 2.65
N GLY A 350 18.09 -10.28 2.46
CA GLY A 350 18.30 -11.30 3.50
C GLY A 350 17.39 -11.20 4.73
N THR A 351 16.32 -10.40 4.69
CA THR A 351 15.39 -10.27 5.82
C THR A 351 14.61 -11.57 6.04
N LYS A 352 14.23 -11.85 7.29
CA LYS A 352 13.41 -13.03 7.65
C LYS A 352 12.11 -13.05 6.86
N PHE A 353 11.41 -11.92 6.78
CA PHE A 353 10.20 -11.79 5.99
C PHE A 353 10.47 -11.92 4.47
N GLY A 354 11.59 -11.41 3.96
CA GLY A 354 11.98 -11.62 2.57
C GLY A 354 12.17 -13.11 2.21
N HIS A 355 12.75 -13.91 3.12
CA HIS A 355 12.80 -15.37 2.96
C HIS A 355 11.42 -16.02 3.03
N TYR A 356 10.54 -15.51 3.90
CA TYR A 356 9.15 -15.96 3.99
C TYR A 356 8.41 -15.76 2.65
N ILE A 357 8.42 -14.54 2.11
CA ILE A 357 7.80 -14.20 0.81
C ILE A 357 8.35 -15.07 -0.32
N LYS A 358 9.68 -15.27 -0.40
CA LYS A 358 10.29 -16.14 -1.43
C LYS A 358 9.72 -17.57 -1.39
N ARG A 359 9.54 -18.14 -0.18
CA ARG A 359 8.92 -19.47 -0.01
C ARG A 359 7.44 -19.45 -0.41
N THR A 360 6.72 -18.40 -0.05
CA THR A 360 5.30 -18.23 -0.43
C THR A 360 5.14 -18.15 -1.95
N LEU A 361 5.98 -17.38 -2.64
CA LEU A 361 6.03 -17.32 -4.11
C LEU A 361 6.31 -18.69 -4.73
N HIS A 362 7.32 -19.40 -4.22
CA HIS A 362 7.63 -20.75 -4.70
C HIS A 362 6.44 -21.71 -4.55
N LYS A 363 5.75 -21.69 -3.41
CA LYS A 363 4.53 -22.50 -3.21
C LYS A 363 3.41 -22.12 -4.19
N LEU A 364 3.22 -20.83 -4.46
CA LEU A 364 2.21 -20.35 -5.40
C LEU A 364 2.52 -20.74 -6.86
N GLN A 365 3.80 -20.87 -7.21
CA GLN A 365 4.26 -21.26 -8.54
C GLN A 365 4.32 -22.78 -8.73
N SER A 366 4.50 -23.54 -7.65
CA SER A 366 4.50 -25.00 -7.73
C SER A 366 3.16 -25.50 -8.28
N PRO A 367 3.15 -26.37 -9.30
CA PRO A 367 1.93 -27.05 -9.70
C PRO A 367 1.46 -27.83 -8.47
N THR A 368 0.38 -27.41 -7.82
CA THR A 368 -0.23 -28.24 -6.78
C THR A 368 -0.52 -29.58 -7.43
N THR A 369 0.25 -30.61 -7.08
CA THR A 369 0.03 -31.99 -7.52
C THR A 369 -1.46 -32.29 -7.34
N ARG A 370 -2.14 -32.56 -8.46
CA ARG A 370 -3.50 -33.11 -8.52
C ARG A 370 -3.56 -34.43 -7.75
N ARG A 371 -3.59 -34.38 -6.42
CA ARG A 371 -3.62 -35.59 -5.57
C ARG A 371 -4.85 -35.69 -4.67
N ALA A 372 -5.87 -34.87 -4.91
CA ALA A 372 -7.13 -34.92 -4.14
C ALA A 372 -8.40 -35.05 -5.02
N ALA A 373 -8.28 -35.60 -6.24
CA ALA A 373 -9.44 -35.94 -7.08
C ALA A 373 -9.50 -37.45 -7.42
N LYS A 374 -8.84 -38.29 -6.61
CA LYS A 374 -8.96 -39.75 -6.62
C LYS A 374 -8.87 -40.27 -5.19
N ARG A 375 -9.88 -39.99 -4.38
CA ARG A 375 -10.31 -40.86 -3.27
C ARG A 375 -11.80 -40.73 -3.12
#